data_AF-A0A3T0Y8N6-F1
#
_entry.id   AF-A0A3T0Y8N6-F1
#
_cell.length_a   1.000
_cell.length_b   1.000
_cell.length_c   1.000
_cell.angle_alpha   90.00
_cell.angle_beta   90.00
_cell.angle_gamma   90.00
#
_symmetry.space_group_name_H-M   'P 1'
#
loop_
_entity.id
_entity.type
_entity.pdbx_description
1 polymer ?
#
loop_
_entity_poly.entity_id
_entity_poly.type
_entity_poly.pdbx_seq_one_letter_code
_entity_poly.pdbx_strand_id
1 'polypeptide(L)'
;MALVAGVDSSTQSCKVVVVDTGTGAEVRTGRALHPEGTEVDPGAWWKALLSALDAADGLGDDVDGLAVAGQQHGMVLLDRDGRILRDALLWNDTRSAGAARDLIGELGVDGLVERTGSAPVASFTSTKVRWVRDAEPDVVPAIAAVALPHDWLTWRLRGFGPEGEAPLGPVLEELVTDRSDASGTGYWESCRGRVRSRPLRGHPRPSGT
;
A
#
# COMPACT_ATOMS: atom_id res chain seq x y z
N MET A 1 -27.16 -5.67 -17.88
CA MET A 1 -26.88 -4.50 -17.05
C MET A 1 -25.46 -4.72 -16.56
N ALA A 2 -24.52 -3.89 -16.96
CA ALA A 2 -23.11 -4.09 -16.61
C ALA A 2 -22.85 -3.34 -15.30
N LEU A 3 -22.56 -4.06 -14.22
CA LEU A 3 -22.25 -3.46 -12.92
C LEU A 3 -20.75 -3.48 -12.66
N VAL A 4 -20.27 -2.50 -11.92
CA VAL A 4 -18.90 -2.48 -11.39
C VAL A 4 -18.90 -2.14 -9.90
N ALA A 5 -17.89 -2.62 -9.18
CA ALA A 5 -17.72 -2.36 -7.75
C ALA A 5 -16.54 -1.42 -7.49
N GLY A 6 -16.78 -0.38 -6.71
CA GLY A 6 -15.73 0.46 -6.12
C GLY A 6 -15.53 0.12 -4.65
N VAL A 7 -14.30 -0.17 -4.26
CA VAL A 7 -13.91 -0.35 -2.86
C VAL A 7 -13.13 0.88 -2.40
N ASP A 8 -13.54 1.48 -1.28
CA ASP A 8 -12.81 2.53 -0.57
C ASP A 8 -12.38 2.01 0.81
N SER A 9 -11.09 1.66 0.94
CA SER A 9 -10.48 1.20 2.17
C SER A 9 -9.64 2.30 2.83
N SER A 10 -10.35 3.26 3.42
CA SER A 10 -9.80 4.37 4.21
C SER A 10 -9.17 3.91 5.53
N THR A 11 -8.59 4.85 6.30
CA THR A 11 -8.08 4.57 7.65
C THR A 11 -9.17 4.06 8.60
N GLN A 12 -10.40 4.56 8.49
CA GLN A 12 -11.45 4.32 9.50
C GLN A 12 -12.44 3.22 9.13
N SER A 13 -12.60 2.93 7.84
CA SER A 13 -13.56 1.93 7.37
C SER A 13 -13.27 1.48 5.95
N CYS A 14 -13.79 0.31 5.60
CA CYS A 14 -13.95 -0.15 4.24
C CYS A 14 -15.40 0.06 3.78
N LYS A 15 -15.59 0.63 2.59
CA LYS A 15 -16.87 0.76 1.91
C LYS A 15 -16.81 0.06 0.56
N VAL A 16 -17.88 -0.64 0.18
CA VAL A 16 -18.08 -1.19 -1.17
C VAL A 16 -19.32 -0.53 -1.76
N VAL A 17 -19.23 -0.08 -3.01
CA VAL A 17 -20.35 0.47 -3.77
C VAL A 17 -20.42 -0.23 -5.11
N VAL A 18 -21.56 -0.85 -5.41
CA VAL A 18 -21.86 -1.43 -6.72
C VAL A 18 -22.69 -0.42 -7.50
N VAL A 19 -22.25 -0.09 -8.72
CA VAL A 19 -22.89 0.91 -9.57
C VAL A 19 -23.21 0.33 -10.95
N ASP A 20 -24.28 0.84 -11.55
CA ASP A 20 -24.58 0.60 -12.96
C ASP A 20 -23.67 1.44 -13.85
N THR A 21 -22.97 0.80 -14.78
CA THR A 21 -21.99 1.47 -15.65
C THR A 21 -22.61 2.39 -16.71
N GLY A 22 -23.88 2.19 -17.08
CA GLY A 22 -24.57 3.03 -18.06
C GLY A 22 -25.08 4.35 -17.47
N THR A 23 -25.46 4.34 -16.21
CA THR A 23 -26.12 5.46 -15.52
C THR A 23 -25.29 6.07 -14.40
N GLY A 24 -24.33 5.32 -13.83
CA GLY A 24 -23.59 5.68 -12.63
C GLY A 24 -24.41 5.58 -11.34
N ALA A 25 -25.62 5.03 -11.39
CA ALA A 25 -26.48 4.90 -10.22
C ALA A 25 -25.95 3.84 -9.24
N GLU A 26 -25.98 4.15 -7.94
CA GLU A 26 -25.71 3.17 -6.88
C GLU A 26 -26.82 2.11 -6.85
N VAL A 27 -26.42 0.85 -6.88
CA VAL A 27 -27.32 -0.32 -6.87
C VAL A 27 -27.26 -1.02 -5.51
N ARG A 28 -26.05 -1.22 -4.97
CA ARG A 28 -25.80 -1.89 -3.69
C ARG A 28 -24.64 -1.23 -2.95
N THR A 29 -24.65 -1.28 -1.63
CA THR A 29 -23.62 -0.63 -0.81
C THR A 29 -23.44 -1.37 0.50
N GLY A 30 -22.21 -1.41 0.99
CA GLY A 30 -21.87 -2.05 2.26
C GLY A 30 -20.68 -1.37 2.90
N ARG A 31 -20.58 -1.47 4.23
CA ARG A 31 -19.53 -0.80 5.01
C ARG A 31 -19.19 -1.59 6.26
N ALA A 32 -17.91 -1.61 6.61
CA ALA A 32 -17.42 -2.11 7.89
C ALA A 32 -16.29 -1.21 8.44
N LEU A 33 -16.18 -1.13 9.77
CA LEU A 33 -15.19 -0.30 10.44
C LEU A 33 -13.81 -0.98 10.50
N HIS A 34 -12.77 -0.16 10.45
CA HIS A 34 -11.41 -0.56 10.85
C HIS A 34 -11.18 -0.23 12.33
N PRO A 35 -10.24 -0.92 12.99
CA PRO A 35 -9.74 -0.49 14.29
C PRO A 35 -9.16 0.94 14.23
N GLU A 36 -9.26 1.68 15.33
CA GLU A 36 -8.58 2.96 15.47
C GLU A 36 -7.06 2.76 15.63
N GLY A 37 -6.27 3.70 15.11
CA GLY A 37 -4.81 3.68 15.27
C GLY A 37 -4.07 4.37 14.13
N THR A 38 -2.77 4.57 14.34
CA THR A 38 -1.80 4.95 13.28
C THR A 38 -0.97 3.76 12.81
N GLU A 39 -1.23 2.58 13.39
CA GLU A 39 -0.61 1.29 13.10
C GLU A 39 -1.69 0.23 13.27
N VAL A 40 -1.88 -0.61 12.26
CA VAL A 40 -2.97 -1.58 12.22
C VAL A 40 -2.51 -2.85 11.50
N ASP A 41 -2.86 -4.02 12.03
CA ASP A 41 -2.77 -5.30 11.32
C ASP A 41 -3.59 -5.26 10.01
N PRO A 42 -2.96 -5.38 8.82
CA PRO A 42 -3.66 -5.46 7.54
C PRO A 42 -4.77 -6.52 7.48
N GLY A 43 -4.68 -7.59 8.28
CA GLY A 43 -5.74 -8.58 8.44
C GLY A 43 -7.09 -7.97 8.84
N ALA A 44 -7.10 -6.83 9.54
CA ALA A 44 -8.32 -6.10 9.87
C ALA A 44 -8.99 -5.48 8.64
N TRP A 45 -8.21 -4.99 7.65
CA TRP A 45 -8.76 -4.46 6.40
C TRP A 45 -9.39 -5.54 5.55
N TRP A 46 -8.77 -6.73 5.50
CA TRP A 46 -9.34 -7.86 4.79
C TRP A 46 -10.69 -8.29 5.39
N LYS A 47 -10.76 -8.39 6.72
CA LYS A 47 -12.02 -8.68 7.43
C LYS A 47 -13.09 -7.63 7.14
N ALA A 48 -12.75 -6.35 7.22
CA ALA A 48 -13.68 -5.26 6.94
C ALA A 48 -14.15 -5.26 5.49
N LEU A 49 -13.27 -5.54 4.52
CA LEU A 49 -13.64 -5.69 3.12
C LEU A 49 -14.64 -6.82 2.92
N LEU A 50 -14.40 -8.00 3.50
CA LEU A 50 -15.34 -9.12 3.41
C LEU A 50 -16.70 -8.79 4.03
N SER A 51 -16.72 -8.13 5.19
CA SER A 51 -17.98 -7.67 5.81
C SER A 51 -18.69 -6.59 4.99
N ALA A 52 -17.94 -5.68 4.35
CA ALA A 52 -18.53 -4.67 3.47
C ALA A 52 -19.07 -5.27 2.17
N LEU A 53 -18.41 -6.30 1.63
CA LEU A 53 -18.91 -7.08 0.48
C LEU A 53 -20.20 -7.82 0.85
N ASP A 54 -20.23 -8.51 1.99
CA ASP A 54 -21.43 -9.20 2.48
C ASP A 54 -22.61 -8.24 2.67
N ALA A 55 -22.37 -7.07 3.29
CA ALA A 55 -23.37 -6.02 3.44
C ALA A 55 -23.85 -5.42 2.10
N ALA A 56 -23.05 -5.54 1.03
CA ALA A 56 -23.39 -5.11 -0.32
C ALA A 56 -24.02 -6.23 -1.18
N ASP A 57 -24.46 -7.33 -0.57
CA ASP A 57 -24.99 -8.54 -1.23
C ASP A 57 -23.98 -9.24 -2.16
N GLY A 58 -22.70 -9.13 -1.81
CA GLY A 58 -21.59 -9.70 -2.57
C GLY A 58 -21.38 -9.06 -3.94
N LEU A 59 -20.46 -9.67 -4.71
CA LEU A 59 -20.21 -9.26 -6.10
C LEU A 59 -21.17 -9.90 -7.08
N GLY A 60 -21.61 -11.13 -6.83
CA GLY A 60 -22.46 -11.88 -7.78
C GLY A 60 -21.79 -12.13 -9.14
N ASP A 61 -22.54 -12.72 -10.06
CA ASP A 61 -22.13 -12.87 -11.47
C ASP A 61 -22.47 -11.62 -12.31
N ASP A 62 -23.07 -10.59 -11.69
CA ASP A 62 -23.53 -9.36 -12.34
C ASP A 62 -22.53 -8.20 -12.28
N VAL A 63 -21.45 -8.34 -11.51
CA VAL A 63 -20.34 -7.37 -11.42
C VAL A 63 -19.20 -7.77 -12.35
N ASP A 64 -18.99 -6.98 -13.40
CA ASP A 64 -17.99 -7.21 -14.45
C ASP A 64 -16.56 -6.81 -14.05
N GLY A 65 -16.41 -5.99 -13.01
CA GLY A 65 -15.11 -5.51 -12.57
C GLY A 65 -15.13 -4.79 -11.22
N LEU A 66 -13.96 -4.74 -10.58
CA LEU A 66 -13.76 -4.11 -9.28
C LEU A 66 -12.46 -3.31 -9.25
N ALA A 67 -12.49 -2.15 -8.58
CA ALA A 67 -11.30 -1.37 -8.26
C ALA A 67 -11.22 -1.06 -6.76
N VAL A 68 -10.01 -1.06 -6.21
CA VAL A 68 -9.73 -0.72 -4.81
C VAL A 68 -8.99 0.60 -4.73
N ALA A 69 -9.58 1.58 -4.05
CA ALA A 69 -8.89 2.74 -3.51
C ALA A 69 -8.56 2.48 -2.04
N GLY A 70 -7.33 2.82 -1.63
CA GLY A 70 -6.88 2.64 -0.26
C GLY A 70 -6.29 3.91 0.32
N GLN A 71 -6.19 3.97 1.65
CA GLN A 71 -5.41 4.99 2.32
C GLN A 71 -3.96 4.99 1.81
N GLN A 72 -3.42 6.17 1.47
CA GLN A 72 -2.10 6.28 0.87
C GLN A 72 -0.97 5.95 1.86
N HIS A 73 0.20 5.63 1.31
CA HIS A 73 1.49 5.51 2.00
C HIS A 73 1.62 4.44 3.10
N GLY A 74 0.55 3.72 3.46
CA GLY A 74 0.61 2.64 4.44
C GLY A 74 1.69 1.62 4.04
N MET A 75 2.53 1.20 4.98
CA MET A 75 3.61 0.24 4.70
C MET A 75 3.19 -1.16 5.14
N VAL A 76 2.90 -2.03 4.17
CA VAL A 76 2.73 -3.47 4.41
C VAL A 76 4.03 -4.19 4.07
N LEU A 77 4.60 -4.90 5.03
CA LEU A 77 5.81 -5.71 4.84
C LEU A 77 5.44 -7.18 4.84
N LEU A 78 5.83 -7.87 3.76
CA LEU A 78 5.54 -9.30 3.58
C LEU A 78 6.83 -10.11 3.57
N ASP A 79 6.79 -11.29 4.16
CA ASP A 79 7.81 -12.32 3.96
C ASP A 79 7.57 -13.14 2.68
N ARG A 80 8.47 -14.09 2.42
CA ARG A 80 8.41 -14.97 1.24
C ARG A 80 7.19 -15.89 1.22
N ASP A 81 6.59 -16.13 2.37
CA ASP A 81 5.41 -16.96 2.53
C ASP A 81 4.14 -16.09 2.54
N GLY A 82 4.25 -14.81 2.17
CA GLY A 82 3.13 -13.87 2.09
C GLY A 82 2.58 -13.43 3.44
N ARG A 83 3.29 -13.69 4.54
CA ARG A 83 2.86 -13.30 5.90
C ARG A 83 3.25 -11.87 6.19
N ILE A 84 2.38 -11.20 6.94
CA ILE A 84 2.62 -9.84 7.43
C ILE A 84 3.69 -9.91 8.52
N LEU A 85 4.76 -9.14 8.36
CA LEU A 85 5.89 -9.13 9.30
C LEU A 85 5.65 -8.27 10.55
N ARG A 86 4.77 -7.27 10.43
CA ARG A 86 4.39 -6.33 11.48
C ARG A 86 3.16 -5.55 11.07
N ASP A 87 2.48 -4.94 12.03
CA ASP A 87 1.37 -4.03 11.76
C ASP A 87 1.79 -2.90 10.81
N ALA A 88 0.90 -2.50 9.92
CA ALA A 88 1.21 -1.50 8.91
C ALA A 88 1.24 -0.10 9.53
N LEU A 89 2.36 0.62 9.36
CA LEU A 89 2.46 2.03 9.72
C LEU A 89 1.70 2.89 8.70
N LEU A 90 0.70 3.64 9.18
CA LEU A 90 -0.23 4.40 8.33
C LEU A 90 0.29 5.80 8.03
N TRP A 91 -0.40 6.54 7.16
CA TRP A 91 0.01 7.88 6.72
C TRP A 91 0.10 8.91 7.87
N ASN A 92 -0.69 8.72 8.92
CA ASN A 92 -0.77 9.57 10.10
C ASN A 92 0.19 9.14 11.23
N ASP A 93 0.99 8.09 11.01
CA ASP A 93 2.06 7.70 11.94
C ASP A 93 3.25 8.66 11.85
N THR A 94 3.81 9.06 12.99
CA THR A 94 4.88 10.07 13.06
C THR A 94 6.23 9.49 13.49
N ARG A 95 6.35 8.18 13.76
CA ARG A 95 7.61 7.56 14.22
C ARG A 95 8.74 7.72 13.22
N SER A 96 8.42 7.72 11.94
CA SER A 96 9.37 7.88 10.82
C SER A 96 9.79 9.33 10.55
N ALA A 97 9.40 10.32 11.36
CA ALA A 97 9.81 11.71 11.17
C ALA A 97 11.33 11.91 11.25
N GLY A 98 12.03 11.14 12.08
CA GLY A 98 13.51 11.12 12.12
C GLY A 98 14.10 10.56 10.82
N ALA A 99 13.60 9.40 10.39
CA ALA A 99 13.96 8.77 9.13
C ALA A 99 13.78 9.68 7.91
N ALA A 100 12.71 10.49 7.87
CA ALA A 100 12.48 11.48 6.82
C ALA A 100 13.61 12.54 6.77
N ARG A 101 14.00 13.09 7.94
CA ARG A 101 15.10 14.05 8.04
C ARG A 101 16.43 13.44 7.62
N ASP A 102 16.70 12.21 8.03
CA ASP A 102 17.93 11.51 7.68
C ASP A 102 18.02 11.24 6.17
N LEU A 103 16.92 10.80 5.55
CA LEU A 103 16.85 10.61 4.10
C LEU A 103 17.09 11.92 3.33
N ILE A 104 16.54 13.04 3.80
CA ILE A 104 16.78 14.36 3.22
C ILE A 104 18.26 14.76 3.37
N GLY A 105 18.84 14.56 4.56
CA GLY A 105 20.24 14.87 4.84
C GLY A 105 21.22 14.05 3.99
N GLU A 106 20.91 12.77 3.74
CA GLU A 106 21.75 11.85 2.97
C GLU A 106 21.68 12.07 1.46
N LEU A 107 20.52 12.50 0.94
CA LEU A 107 20.21 12.45 -0.49
C LEU A 107 19.95 13.80 -1.15
N GLY A 108 19.82 14.84 -0.33
CA GLY A 108 19.43 16.18 -0.75
C GLY A 108 17.95 16.27 -1.12
N VAL A 109 17.29 17.34 -0.68
CA VAL A 109 15.87 17.59 -0.97
C VAL A 109 15.61 17.75 -2.47
N ASP A 110 16.43 18.52 -3.18
CA ASP A 110 16.26 18.76 -4.62
C ASP A 110 16.37 17.46 -5.41
N GLY A 111 17.33 16.61 -5.07
CA GLY A 111 17.49 15.30 -5.70
C GLY A 111 16.29 14.38 -5.44
N LEU A 112 15.72 14.41 -4.24
CA LEU A 112 14.53 13.63 -3.92
C LEU A 112 13.30 14.11 -4.70
N VAL A 113 13.09 15.42 -4.76
CA VAL A 113 11.99 16.05 -5.51
C VAL A 113 12.12 15.78 -7.00
N GLU A 114 13.31 15.96 -7.58
CA GLU A 114 13.54 15.69 -9.01
C GLU A 114 13.22 14.24 -9.39
N ARG A 115 13.54 13.27 -8.51
CA ARG A 115 13.37 11.85 -8.79
C ARG A 115 11.95 11.35 -8.53
N THR A 116 11.36 11.74 -7.41
CA THR A 116 10.11 11.15 -6.89
C THR A 116 8.91 12.10 -7.03
N GLY A 117 9.16 13.38 -7.27
CA GLY A 117 8.15 14.44 -7.30
C GLY A 117 7.84 15.03 -5.93
N SER A 118 8.48 14.58 -4.84
CA SER A 118 8.18 15.06 -3.48
C SER A 118 9.38 14.98 -2.54
N ALA A 119 9.38 15.85 -1.52
CA ALA A 119 10.25 15.71 -0.37
C ALA A 119 9.58 14.76 0.64
N PRO A 120 10.27 13.72 1.14
CA PRO A 120 9.65 12.75 2.02
C PRO A 120 9.35 13.38 3.39
N VAL A 121 8.14 13.11 3.89
CA VAL A 121 7.71 13.37 5.27
C VAL A 121 7.34 12.04 5.92
N ALA A 122 7.05 12.04 7.23
CA ALA A 122 6.76 10.81 7.99
C ALA A 122 5.67 9.92 7.35
N SER A 123 4.72 10.52 6.62
CA SER A 123 3.69 9.76 5.93
C SER A 123 4.26 8.80 4.88
N PHE A 124 5.37 9.11 4.21
CA PHE A 124 5.84 8.37 3.03
C PHE A 124 6.35 6.96 3.38
N THR A 125 6.04 5.99 2.53
CA THR A 125 6.42 4.57 2.71
C THR A 125 7.93 4.39 2.87
N SER A 126 8.75 5.12 2.10
CA SER A 126 10.21 5.08 2.18
C SER A 126 10.74 5.44 3.58
N THR A 127 10.09 6.38 4.27
CA THR A 127 10.48 6.79 5.63
C THR A 127 10.15 5.71 6.66
N LYS A 128 9.06 4.96 6.46
CA LYS A 128 8.66 3.84 7.32
C LYS A 128 9.58 2.64 7.13
N VAL A 129 9.94 2.31 5.88
CA VAL A 129 10.93 1.26 5.60
C VAL A 129 12.28 1.62 6.21
N ARG A 130 12.70 2.88 6.10
CA ARG A 130 13.91 3.39 6.78
C ARG A 130 13.80 3.27 8.30
N TRP A 131 12.65 3.63 8.88
CA TRP A 131 12.42 3.50 10.31
C TRP A 131 12.48 2.03 10.78
N VAL A 132 11.87 1.08 10.06
CA VAL A 132 11.95 -0.36 10.38
C VAL A 132 13.39 -0.83 10.35
N ARG A 133 14.17 -0.41 9.34
CA ARG A 133 15.59 -0.76 9.25
C ARG A 133 16.38 -0.34 10.50
N ASP A 134 16.05 0.82 11.06
CA ASP A 134 16.80 1.41 12.18
C ASP A 134 16.26 0.96 13.55
N ALA A 135 14.94 0.79 13.69
CA ALA A 135 14.26 0.48 14.95
C ALA A 135 13.98 -1.02 15.15
N GLU A 136 13.82 -1.78 14.06
CA GLU A 136 13.43 -3.19 14.05
C GLU A 136 14.35 -3.99 13.10
N PRO A 137 15.68 -3.97 13.32
CA PRO A 137 16.65 -4.56 12.39
C PRO A 137 16.45 -6.06 12.17
N ASP A 138 15.88 -6.77 13.15
CA ASP A 138 15.61 -8.22 13.08
C ASP A 138 14.51 -8.57 12.06
N VAL A 139 13.63 -7.61 11.72
CA VAL A 139 12.56 -7.82 10.72
C VAL A 139 13.12 -7.73 9.30
N VAL A 140 14.16 -6.92 9.08
CA VAL A 140 14.69 -6.58 7.75
C VAL A 140 15.06 -7.81 6.90
N PRO A 141 15.75 -8.83 7.41
CA PRO A 141 16.13 -10.00 6.61
C PRO A 141 14.95 -10.82 6.09
N ALA A 142 13.78 -10.70 6.73
CA ALA A 142 12.58 -11.44 6.36
C ALA A 142 11.75 -10.71 5.28
N ILE A 143 11.98 -9.41 5.05
CA ILE A 143 11.22 -8.62 4.07
C ILE A 143 11.50 -9.14 2.66
N ALA A 144 10.47 -9.71 2.03
CA ALA A 144 10.48 -10.13 0.64
C ALA A 144 9.74 -9.15 -0.28
N ALA A 145 8.70 -8.47 0.22
CA ALA A 145 7.98 -7.44 -0.52
C ALA A 145 7.50 -6.28 0.36
N VAL A 146 7.34 -5.12 -0.27
CA VAL A 146 6.69 -3.92 0.30
C VAL A 146 5.48 -3.59 -0.56
N ALA A 147 4.31 -3.52 0.05
CA ALA A 147 3.04 -3.21 -0.61
C ALA A 147 2.35 -2.03 0.09
N LEU A 148 1.49 -1.31 -0.65
CA LEU A 148 0.58 -0.32 -0.08
C LEU A 148 -0.79 -0.95 0.24
N PRO A 149 -1.67 -0.26 1.00
CA PRO A 149 -2.92 -0.86 1.45
C PRO A 149 -3.82 -1.35 0.32
N HIS A 150 -3.95 -0.58 -0.78
CA HIS A 150 -4.76 -1.04 -1.91
C HIS A 150 -4.09 -2.18 -2.68
N ASP A 151 -2.75 -2.19 -2.80
CA ASP A 151 -1.99 -3.25 -3.45
C ASP A 151 -2.24 -4.59 -2.75
N TRP A 152 -2.12 -4.59 -1.42
CA TRP A 152 -2.31 -5.79 -0.60
C TRP A 152 -3.75 -6.31 -0.66
N LEU A 153 -4.75 -5.42 -0.56
CA LEU A 153 -6.16 -5.83 -0.71
C LEU A 153 -6.47 -6.37 -2.10
N THR A 154 -5.90 -5.75 -3.14
CA THR A 154 -6.04 -6.21 -4.53
C THR A 154 -5.43 -7.59 -4.70
N TRP A 155 -4.23 -7.82 -4.16
CA TRP A 155 -3.57 -9.12 -4.17
C TRP A 155 -4.37 -10.20 -3.44
N ARG A 156 -4.97 -9.87 -2.29
CA ARG A 156 -5.88 -10.76 -1.55
C ARG A 156 -7.17 -11.08 -2.34
N LEU A 157 -7.80 -10.07 -2.96
CA LEU A 157 -8.99 -10.26 -3.80
C LEU A 157 -8.72 -11.12 -5.03
N ARG A 158 -7.52 -11.03 -5.61
CA ARG A 158 -7.09 -11.87 -6.72
C ARG A 158 -6.86 -13.33 -6.32
N GLY A 159 -6.96 -13.68 -5.04
CA GLY A 159 -6.83 -15.04 -4.53
C GLY A 159 -5.43 -15.40 -4.03
N PHE A 160 -4.51 -14.44 -3.97
CA PHE A 160 -3.19 -14.64 -3.37
C PHE A 160 -3.22 -14.29 -1.87
N GLY A 161 -2.23 -14.72 -1.13
CA GLY A 161 -2.20 -14.55 0.32
C GLY A 161 -1.12 -15.40 0.99
N PRO A 162 -1.11 -15.42 2.34
CA PRO A 162 -0.19 -16.27 3.09
C PRO A 162 -0.25 -17.73 2.67
N GLU A 163 0.88 -18.42 2.72
CA GLU A 163 0.97 -19.84 2.44
C GLU A 163 0.02 -20.64 3.34
N GLY A 164 -0.82 -21.48 2.72
CA GLY A 164 -1.82 -22.28 3.41
C GLY A 164 -3.14 -21.55 3.72
N GLU A 165 -3.23 -20.24 3.47
CA GLU A 165 -4.43 -19.44 3.74
C GLU A 165 -5.16 -18.96 2.47
N ALA A 166 -4.45 -18.87 1.34
CA ALA A 166 -5.00 -18.37 0.09
C ALA A 166 -4.93 -19.39 -1.06
N PRO A 167 -5.94 -19.43 -1.95
CA PRO A 167 -6.05 -20.47 -2.97
C PRO A 167 -4.93 -20.45 -4.01
N LEU A 168 -4.34 -19.28 -4.28
CA LEU A 168 -3.24 -19.14 -5.24
C LEU A 168 -1.86 -19.03 -4.58
N GLY A 169 -1.80 -19.11 -3.25
CA GLY A 169 -0.55 -19.05 -2.49
C GLY A 169 0.15 -17.68 -2.47
N PRO A 170 1.39 -17.63 -1.94
CA PRO A 170 2.12 -16.39 -1.69
C PRO A 170 2.95 -15.92 -2.90
N VAL A 171 2.33 -15.79 -4.07
CA VAL A 171 3.04 -15.31 -5.28
C VAL A 171 3.19 -13.79 -5.20
N LEU A 172 4.30 -13.31 -4.65
CA LEU A 172 4.53 -11.88 -4.39
C LEU A 172 4.66 -11.05 -5.67
N GLU A 173 5.11 -11.65 -6.77
CA GLU A 173 5.22 -11.01 -8.08
C GLU A 173 3.86 -10.59 -8.66
N GLU A 174 2.77 -11.12 -8.11
CA GLU A 174 1.40 -10.78 -8.48
C GLU A 174 0.85 -9.56 -7.71
N LEU A 175 1.66 -8.95 -6.84
CA LEU A 175 1.36 -7.61 -6.32
C LEU A 175 1.34 -6.61 -7.47
N VAL A 176 0.24 -5.86 -7.54
CA VAL A 176 0.04 -4.82 -8.54
C VAL A 176 -0.39 -3.53 -7.86
N THR A 177 0.04 -2.40 -8.41
CA THR A 177 -0.27 -1.06 -7.93
C THR A 177 -0.63 -0.15 -9.10
N ASP A 178 -1.15 1.03 -8.80
CA ASP A 178 -1.39 2.07 -9.79
C ASP A 178 -0.34 3.18 -9.69
N ARG A 179 -0.32 4.12 -10.65
CA ARG A 179 0.65 5.22 -10.64
C ARG A 179 0.41 6.19 -9.48
N SER A 180 -0.84 6.34 -9.05
CA SER A 180 -1.21 7.27 -8.00
C SER A 180 -0.62 6.85 -6.66
N ASP A 181 -0.84 5.62 -6.20
CA ASP A 181 -0.34 5.20 -4.89
C ASP A 181 1.17 4.92 -4.91
N ALA A 182 1.69 4.37 -6.02
CA ALA A 182 3.14 4.22 -6.22
C ALA A 182 3.88 5.55 -6.07
N SER A 183 3.32 6.67 -6.56
CA SER A 183 3.95 8.00 -6.43
C SER A 183 4.07 8.48 -4.98
N GLY A 184 3.21 7.98 -4.08
CA GLY A 184 3.25 8.27 -2.64
C GLY A 184 4.33 7.50 -1.86
N THR A 185 5.05 6.58 -2.51
CA THR A 185 6.03 5.72 -1.83
C THR A 185 7.32 6.46 -1.44
N GLY A 186 7.73 7.47 -2.21
CA GLY A 186 9.04 8.09 -2.11
C GLY A 186 10.20 7.23 -2.62
N TYR A 187 9.92 6.14 -3.33
CA TYR A 187 10.93 5.32 -4.04
C TYR A 187 10.54 4.94 -5.49
N TRP A 188 9.39 5.44 -5.97
CA TRP A 188 8.96 5.35 -7.37
C TRP A 188 9.38 6.58 -8.17
N GLU A 189 9.92 6.39 -9.37
CA GLU A 189 10.26 7.49 -10.27
C GLU A 189 9.05 7.86 -11.14
N SER A 190 8.24 8.81 -10.66
CA SER A 190 6.97 9.23 -11.27
C SER A 190 7.08 9.62 -12.76
N CYS A 191 8.21 10.23 -13.15
CA CYS A 191 8.50 10.69 -14.52
C CYS A 191 8.86 9.54 -15.48
N ARG A 192 9.38 8.42 -14.95
CA ARG A 192 9.88 7.29 -15.76
C ARG A 192 9.02 6.03 -15.61
N GLY A 193 8.13 6.00 -14.62
CA GLY A 193 7.22 4.89 -14.37
C GLY A 193 7.93 3.60 -13.94
N ARG A 194 8.92 3.67 -13.03
CA ARG A 194 9.70 2.50 -12.56
C ARG A 194 10.00 2.54 -11.05
N VAL A 195 10.06 1.37 -10.41
CA VAL A 195 10.56 1.18 -9.04
C VAL A 195 12.09 1.23 -9.08
N ARG A 196 12.72 1.86 -8.09
CA ARG A 196 14.18 1.82 -7.95
C ARG A 196 14.64 0.56 -7.21
N SER A 197 15.44 -0.27 -7.88
CA SER A 197 16.01 -1.51 -7.31
C SER A 197 17.31 -1.31 -6.51
N ARG A 198 17.86 -0.08 -6.47
CA ARG A 198 19.11 0.24 -5.74
C ARG A 198 18.84 1.10 -4.50
N PRO A 199 19.47 0.80 -3.34
CA PRO A 199 19.37 1.63 -2.14
C PRO A 199 19.73 3.08 -2.43
N LEU A 200 19.14 3.98 -1.64
CA LEU A 200 19.48 5.39 -1.62
C LEU A 200 20.91 5.56 -1.07
N ARG A 201 21.91 5.36 -1.93
CA ARG A 201 23.30 5.74 -1.65
C ARG A 201 23.56 7.09 -2.28
N GLY A 202 23.94 8.05 -1.45
CA GLY A 202 24.49 9.32 -1.90
C GLY A 202 25.73 9.06 -2.75
N HIS A 203 25.76 9.60 -3.96
CA HIS A 203 27.00 9.68 -4.71
C HIS A 203 27.64 11.03 -4.35
N PRO A 204 28.77 11.07 -3.62
CA PRO A 204 29.60 12.25 -3.67
C PRO A 204 30.16 12.31 -5.10
N ARG A 205 29.80 13.33 -5.87
CA ARG A 205 30.61 13.68 -7.04
C ARG A 205 31.97 14.09 -6.49
N PRO A 206 33.10 13.49 -6.91
CA PRO A 206 34.38 14.11 -6.67
C PRO A 206 34.41 15.37 -7.54
N SER A 207 34.41 16.54 -6.92
CA SER A 207 34.89 17.75 -7.57
C SER A 207 36.39 17.55 -7.81
N GLY A 208 36.71 17.05 -9.00
CA GLY A 208 38.07 17.00 -9.52
C GLY A 208 38.60 18.40 -9.80
N THR A 209 39.87 18.56 -9.43
CA THR A 209 40.87 19.59 -9.74
C THR A 209 40.64 20.46 -10.96
#